data_AF-A0A8S9Y7T3-F1
#
_entry.id   AF-A0A8S9Y7T3-F1
#
_cell.length_a   1.000
_cell.length_b   1.000
_cell.length_c   1.000
_cell.angle_alpha   90.00
_cell.angle_beta   90.00
_cell.angle_gamma   90.00
#
_symmetry.space_group_name_H-M   'P 1'
#
loop_
_entity.id
_entity.type
_entity.pdbx_description
1 polymer ?
#
loop_
_entity_poly.entity_id
_entity_poly.type
_entity_poly.pdbx_seq_one_letter_code
_entity_poly.pdbx_strand_id
1 'polypeptide(L)'
;MMSTYEELHKQARRLEGEIDVKLISFSKACAGRKSKTTNSYSEPLLSTDHVVESASMEIEDLLQKLTTINDKMASVDAAGNRLIPHTLQRHREILQDYSSEYKKTINNYQARKEKEELLEGVQKDLDSHKLNAGLNRRSDMFLKENEHIRSSDRLVDDQIRIAVETREHLMSQRLTMKRLQTRMHDLSNRFPLLNSLIQRINLHKRRDSLILGMVVFVFKVEAYPPISVPKCFYLNYGKFGEHFDLLSILLC
;
A
#
# COMPACT_ATOMS: atom_id res chain seq x y z
N MET A 1 -19.33 -42.54 59.27
CA MET A 1 -19.74 -42.26 57.87
C MET A 1 -19.46 -40.82 57.46
N MET A 2 -19.88 -39.78 58.22
CA MET A 2 -19.56 -38.37 57.88
C MET A 2 -18.04 -38.04 57.80
N SER A 3 -17.22 -38.56 58.72
CA SER A 3 -15.76 -38.33 58.70
C SER A 3 -15.08 -38.88 57.43
N THR A 4 -15.52 -40.05 56.93
CA THR A 4 -14.99 -40.64 55.69
C THR A 4 -15.32 -39.79 54.45
N TYR A 5 -16.52 -39.19 54.42
CA TYR A 5 -16.91 -38.27 53.34
C TYR A 5 -16.08 -36.98 53.36
N GLU A 6 -15.86 -36.39 54.54
CA GLU A 6 -15.03 -35.19 54.68
C GLU A 6 -13.59 -35.43 54.24
N GLU A 7 -13.04 -36.61 54.52
CA GLU A 7 -11.70 -37.02 54.07
C GLU A 7 -11.63 -37.14 52.54
N LEU A 8 -12.60 -37.83 51.92
CA LEU A 8 -12.72 -37.93 50.45
C LEU A 8 -12.84 -36.55 49.79
N HIS A 9 -13.61 -35.65 50.40
CA HIS A 9 -13.80 -34.30 49.88
C HIS A 9 -12.54 -33.43 50.00
N LYS A 10 -11.80 -33.54 51.11
CA LYS A 10 -10.48 -32.90 51.25
C LYS A 10 -9.48 -33.47 50.24
N GLN A 11 -9.53 -34.77 49.98
CA GLN A 11 -8.66 -35.43 49.01
C GLN A 11 -8.97 -35.01 47.58
N ALA A 12 -10.25 -34.92 47.20
CA ALA A 12 -10.69 -34.42 45.90
C ALA A 12 -10.16 -33.01 45.63
N ARG A 13 -10.34 -32.07 46.58
CA ARG A 13 -9.82 -30.69 46.45
C ARG A 13 -8.30 -30.61 46.30
N ARG A 14 -7.56 -31.52 46.94
CA ARG A 14 -6.10 -31.59 46.79
C ARG A 14 -5.71 -32.02 45.39
N LEU A 15 -6.37 -33.06 44.86
CA LEU A 15 -6.14 -33.53 43.49
C LEU A 15 -6.56 -32.50 42.45
N GLU A 16 -7.69 -31.81 42.64
CA GLU A 16 -8.12 -30.71 41.75
C GLU A 16 -7.03 -29.63 41.63
N GLY A 17 -6.47 -29.18 42.76
CA GLY A 17 -5.40 -28.19 42.75
C GLY A 17 -4.10 -28.69 42.10
N GLU A 18 -3.77 -29.97 42.28
CA GLU A 18 -2.60 -30.58 41.64
C GLU A 18 -2.78 -30.71 40.12
N ILE A 19 -3.98 -31.14 39.68
CA ILE A 19 -4.36 -31.21 38.27
C ILE A 19 -4.27 -29.83 37.63
N ASP A 20 -4.83 -28.78 38.24
CA ASP A 20 -4.79 -27.41 37.70
C ASP A 20 -3.36 -26.92 37.43
N VAL A 21 -2.48 -27.05 38.42
CA VAL A 21 -1.07 -26.64 38.29
C VAL A 21 -0.36 -27.45 37.18
N LYS A 22 -0.58 -28.76 37.14
CA LYS A 22 0.02 -29.65 36.14
C LYS A 22 -0.51 -29.34 34.75
N LEU A 23 -1.80 -29.08 34.60
CA LEU A 23 -2.43 -28.77 33.32
C LEU A 23 -1.90 -27.46 32.74
N ILE A 24 -1.68 -26.44 33.58
CA ILE A 24 -1.04 -25.18 33.18
C ILE A 24 0.40 -25.43 32.70
N SER A 25 1.18 -26.25 33.41
CA SER A 25 2.55 -26.59 32.99
C SER A 25 2.58 -27.41 31.70
N PHE A 26 1.64 -28.34 31.54
CA PHE A 26 1.49 -29.18 30.36
C PHE A 26 1.07 -28.37 29.13
N SER A 27 0.11 -27.47 29.28
CA SER A 27 -0.29 -26.51 28.25
C SER A 27 0.88 -25.64 27.79
N LYS A 28 1.73 -25.16 28.72
CA LYS A 28 2.96 -24.41 28.38
C LYS A 28 3.99 -25.27 27.63
N ALA A 29 4.16 -26.54 28.03
CA ALA A 29 5.06 -27.47 27.34
C ALA A 29 4.55 -27.75 25.90
N CYS A 30 3.25 -28.03 25.75
CA CYS A 30 2.59 -28.27 24.46
C CYS A 30 2.55 -27.04 23.55
N ALA A 31 2.42 -25.84 24.13
CA ALA A 31 2.43 -24.60 23.37
C ALA A 31 3.77 -24.35 22.67
N GLY A 32 4.84 -25.02 23.09
CA GLY A 32 6.17 -24.88 22.52
C GLY A 32 6.73 -23.47 22.74
N ARG A 33 8.03 -23.36 22.98
CA ARG A 33 8.70 -22.08 22.83
C ARG A 33 8.56 -21.70 21.35
N LYS A 34 7.83 -20.63 21.02
CA LYS A 34 7.84 -20.06 19.66
C LYS A 34 9.31 -19.95 19.27
N SER A 35 9.72 -20.79 18.33
CA SER A 35 11.10 -20.88 17.86
C SER A 35 11.51 -19.47 17.45
N LYS A 36 12.28 -18.80 18.31
CA LYS A 36 13.03 -17.63 17.89
C LYS A 36 14.05 -18.22 16.94
N THR A 37 13.90 -17.85 15.68
CA THR A 37 14.87 -18.03 14.60
C THR A 37 16.28 -17.69 15.08
N THR A 38 16.96 -18.66 15.66
CA THR A 38 18.39 -18.63 15.91
C THR A 38 18.92 -19.97 15.42
N ASN A 39 19.61 -19.92 14.29
CA ASN A 39 20.51 -20.94 13.76
C ASN A 39 21.21 -21.72 14.89
N SER A 40 20.62 -22.82 15.33
CA SER A 40 21.29 -23.84 16.10
C SER A 40 20.71 -25.16 15.66
N TYR A 41 21.35 -25.76 14.68
CA TYR A 41 21.28 -27.20 14.47
C TYR A 41 21.51 -27.87 15.83
N SER A 42 20.70 -28.88 16.15
CA SER A 42 20.82 -29.75 17.34
C SER A 42 20.71 -29.06 18.71
N GLU A 43 19.51 -28.65 19.09
CA GLU A 43 19.09 -28.66 20.51
C GLU A 43 17.80 -29.50 20.60
N PRO A 44 17.66 -30.38 21.60
CA PRO A 44 16.93 -31.64 21.42
C PRO A 44 15.41 -31.45 21.51
N LEU A 45 14.71 -31.49 20.38
CA LEU A 45 13.25 -31.60 20.31
C LEU A 45 12.74 -32.89 20.96
N LEU A 46 13.50 -33.97 20.84
CA LEU A 46 13.26 -35.22 21.58
C LEU A 46 13.23 -35.00 23.10
N SER A 47 13.90 -33.94 23.58
CA SER A 47 13.88 -33.59 24.99
C SER A 47 12.56 -32.96 25.45
N THR A 48 11.84 -32.31 24.55
CA THR A 48 10.54 -31.70 24.87
C THR A 48 9.42 -32.73 24.73
N ASP A 49 9.51 -33.62 23.73
CA ASP A 49 8.54 -34.69 23.50
C ASP A 49 8.41 -35.63 24.71
N HIS A 50 9.53 -36.09 25.29
CA HIS A 50 9.46 -36.97 26.46
C HIS A 50 8.93 -36.25 27.71
N VAL A 51 9.15 -34.94 27.83
CA VAL A 51 8.59 -34.14 28.93
C VAL A 51 7.08 -33.99 28.77
N VAL A 52 6.60 -33.76 27.54
CA VAL A 52 5.16 -33.71 27.25
C VAL A 52 4.53 -35.08 27.49
N GLU A 53 5.14 -36.16 27.03
CA GLU A 53 4.65 -37.53 27.21
C GLU A 53 4.67 -37.98 28.68
N SER A 54 5.70 -37.62 29.45
CA SER A 54 5.71 -37.90 30.90
C SER A 54 4.62 -37.11 31.63
N ALA A 55 4.44 -35.84 31.29
CA ALA A 55 3.41 -34.99 31.88
C ALA A 55 1.99 -35.42 31.47
N SER A 56 1.81 -35.97 30.27
CA SER A 56 0.52 -36.49 29.80
C SER A 56 0.09 -37.70 30.62
N MET A 57 1.00 -38.66 30.86
CA MET A 57 0.75 -39.84 31.71
C MET A 57 0.44 -39.45 33.15
N GLU A 58 1.17 -38.48 33.72
CA GLU A 58 0.91 -38.00 35.08
C GLU A 58 -0.48 -37.36 35.22
N ILE A 59 -0.92 -36.57 34.24
CA ILE A 59 -2.25 -35.96 34.25
C ILE A 59 -3.35 -37.02 34.12
N GLU A 60 -3.16 -38.04 33.27
CA GLU A 60 -4.11 -39.14 33.14
C GLU A 60 -4.27 -39.93 34.44
N ASP A 61 -3.17 -40.23 35.13
CA ASP A 61 -3.18 -40.89 36.44
C ASP A 61 -3.90 -40.04 37.50
N LEU A 62 -3.66 -38.73 37.55
CA LEU A 62 -4.35 -37.82 38.45
C LEU A 62 -5.86 -37.73 38.15
N LEU A 63 -6.26 -37.66 36.88
CA LEU A 63 -7.66 -37.68 36.45
C LEU A 63 -8.34 -39.01 36.82
N GLN A 64 -7.65 -40.14 36.67
CA GLN A 64 -8.16 -41.45 37.05
C GLN A 64 -8.33 -41.58 38.58
N LYS A 65 -7.37 -41.06 39.35
CA LYS A 65 -7.47 -40.97 40.82
C LYS A 65 -8.65 -40.10 41.25
N LEU A 66 -8.85 -38.94 40.63
CA LEU A 66 -9.98 -38.05 40.93
C LEU A 66 -11.32 -38.73 40.57
N THR A 67 -11.38 -39.44 39.45
CA THR A 67 -12.55 -40.23 39.04
C THR A 67 -12.90 -41.28 40.10
N THR A 68 -11.90 -42.04 40.56
CA THR A 68 -12.07 -43.08 41.58
C THR A 68 -12.57 -42.49 42.91
N ILE A 69 -12.09 -41.31 43.30
CA ILE A 69 -12.56 -40.61 44.50
C ILE A 69 -14.00 -40.12 44.33
N ASN A 70 -14.35 -39.61 43.16
CA ASN A 70 -15.70 -39.18 42.83
C ASN A 70 -16.69 -40.35 42.87
N ASP A 71 -16.30 -41.52 42.37
CA ASP A 71 -17.10 -42.75 42.44
C ASP A 71 -17.28 -43.25 43.88
N LYS A 72 -16.20 -43.22 44.69
CA LYS A 72 -16.28 -43.53 46.13
C LYS A 72 -17.21 -42.55 46.85
N MET A 73 -17.13 -41.26 46.54
CA MET A 73 -18.00 -40.23 47.10
C MET A 73 -19.47 -40.45 46.69
N ALA A 74 -19.73 -40.83 45.44
CA ALA A 74 -21.05 -41.19 44.94
C ALA A 74 -21.64 -42.43 45.66
N SER A 75 -20.81 -43.44 45.95
CA SER A 75 -21.24 -44.63 46.70
C SER A 75 -21.65 -44.32 48.15
N VAL A 76 -20.97 -43.35 48.79
CA VAL A 76 -21.28 -42.89 50.15
C VAL A 76 -22.54 -42.02 50.20
N ASP A 77 -22.77 -41.21 49.16
CA ASP A 77 -23.99 -40.40 49.00
C ASP A 77 -25.24 -41.29 48.82
N ALA A 78 -25.12 -42.36 48.01
CA ALA A 78 -26.18 -43.36 47.82
C ALA A 78 -26.53 -44.17 49.09
N ALA A 79 -25.58 -44.29 50.03
CA ALA A 79 -25.75 -45.06 51.28
C ALA A 79 -26.52 -44.32 52.40
N GLY A 80 -27.09 -43.13 52.13
CA GLY A 80 -28.06 -42.48 53.03
C GLY A 80 -27.71 -41.06 53.48
N ASN A 81 -26.61 -40.48 53.01
CA ASN A 81 -26.21 -39.11 53.33
C ASN A 81 -26.76 -38.10 52.29
N ARG A 82 -28.09 -37.89 52.26
CA ARG A 82 -28.84 -37.02 51.33
C ARG A 82 -28.46 -35.52 51.30
N LEU A 83 -27.33 -35.11 51.86
CA LEU A 83 -27.01 -33.71 52.11
C LEU A 83 -26.16 -33.03 51.03
N ILE A 84 -25.57 -33.70 50.04
CA ILE A 84 -24.70 -32.96 49.12
C ILE A 84 -24.66 -33.42 47.63
N PRO A 85 -25.82 -33.66 46.98
CA PRO A 85 -25.85 -33.94 45.54
C PRO A 85 -25.22 -32.80 44.72
N HIS A 86 -25.35 -31.55 45.17
CA HIS A 86 -24.80 -30.39 44.49
C HIS A 86 -23.26 -30.35 44.49
N THR A 87 -22.60 -30.78 45.57
CA THR A 87 -21.13 -30.76 45.63
C THR A 87 -20.54 -31.90 44.82
N LEU A 88 -21.14 -33.09 44.86
CA LEU A 88 -20.74 -34.21 43.99
C LEU A 88 -20.92 -33.84 42.51
N GLN A 89 -22.05 -33.21 42.18
CA GLN A 89 -22.31 -32.71 40.83
C GLN A 89 -21.23 -31.71 40.38
N ARG A 90 -20.86 -30.76 41.26
CA ARG A 90 -19.76 -29.82 40.98
C ARG A 90 -18.41 -30.52 40.77
N HIS A 91 -18.07 -31.53 41.56
CA HIS A 91 -16.85 -32.34 41.37
C HIS A 91 -16.86 -33.07 40.01
N ARG A 92 -18.02 -33.54 39.55
CA ARG A 92 -18.17 -34.15 38.21
C ARG A 92 -18.00 -33.13 37.08
N GLU A 93 -18.58 -31.94 37.22
CA GLU A 93 -18.43 -30.85 36.24
C GLU A 93 -16.96 -30.42 36.14
N ILE A 94 -16.29 -30.20 37.27
CA ILE A 94 -14.87 -29.84 37.31
C ILE A 94 -13.99 -30.93 36.67
N LEU A 95 -14.25 -32.21 36.97
CA LEU A 95 -13.53 -33.33 36.36
C LEU A 95 -13.73 -33.36 34.84
N GLN A 96 -14.97 -33.14 34.37
CA GLN A 96 -15.28 -33.09 32.96
C GLN A 96 -14.56 -31.93 32.26
N ASP A 97 -14.51 -30.76 32.89
CA ASP A 97 -13.78 -29.58 32.39
C ASP A 97 -12.29 -29.88 32.26
N TYR A 98 -11.66 -30.45 33.29
CA TYR A 98 -10.24 -30.84 33.23
C TYR A 98 -9.97 -31.90 32.16
N SER A 99 -10.84 -32.90 32.02
CA SER A 99 -10.70 -33.93 30.97
C SER A 99 -10.83 -33.33 29.56
N SER A 100 -11.78 -32.40 29.38
CA SER A 100 -11.99 -31.70 28.11
C SER A 100 -10.80 -30.81 27.77
N GLU A 101 -10.27 -30.06 28.74
CA GLU A 101 -9.11 -29.19 28.54
C GLU A 101 -7.83 -29.98 28.26
N TYR A 102 -7.62 -31.08 28.96
CA TYR A 102 -6.54 -32.02 28.68
C TYR A 102 -6.61 -32.54 27.24
N LYS A 103 -7.77 -33.08 26.83
CA LYS A 103 -8.01 -33.60 25.47
C LYS A 103 -7.79 -32.52 24.40
N LYS A 104 -8.26 -31.31 24.65
CA LYS A 104 -8.04 -30.18 23.74
C LYS A 104 -6.56 -29.86 23.58
N THR A 105 -5.81 -29.90 24.68
CA THR A 105 -4.37 -29.58 24.70
C THR A 105 -3.55 -30.66 23.98
N ILE A 106 -3.80 -31.94 24.26
CA ILE A 106 -3.10 -33.04 23.59
C ILE A 106 -3.43 -33.11 22.09
N ASN A 107 -4.69 -32.89 21.69
CA ASN A 107 -5.06 -32.84 20.28
C ASN A 107 -4.37 -31.69 19.54
N ASN A 108 -4.24 -30.52 20.18
CA ASN A 108 -3.49 -29.40 19.61
C ASN A 108 -2.01 -29.73 19.45
N TYR A 109 -1.41 -30.37 20.45
CA TYR A 109 -0.03 -30.82 20.41
C TYR A 109 0.21 -31.83 19.28
N GLN A 110 -0.63 -32.86 19.17
CA GLN A 110 -0.55 -33.87 18.09
C GLN A 110 -0.69 -33.24 16.71
N ALA A 111 -1.68 -32.37 16.50
CA ALA A 111 -1.85 -31.68 15.21
C ALA A 111 -0.64 -30.82 14.83
N ARG A 112 0.06 -30.25 15.82
CA ARG A 112 1.29 -29.50 15.58
C ARG A 112 2.48 -30.42 15.28
N LYS A 113 2.60 -31.52 16.02
CA LYS A 113 3.63 -32.54 15.80
C LYS A 113 3.51 -33.15 14.41
N GLU A 114 2.31 -33.56 14.00
CA GLU A 114 2.03 -34.06 12.65
C GLU A 114 2.43 -33.03 11.58
N LYS A 115 2.07 -31.76 11.78
CA LYS A 115 2.48 -30.69 10.87
C LYS A 115 4.00 -30.55 10.79
N GLU A 116 4.71 -30.69 11.91
CA GLU A 116 6.17 -30.61 11.96
C GLU A 116 6.82 -31.82 11.29
N GLU A 117 6.33 -33.04 11.51
CA GLU A 117 6.80 -34.25 10.84
C GLU A 117 6.64 -34.17 9.32
N LEU A 118 5.51 -33.62 8.84
CA LEU A 118 5.29 -33.36 7.42
C LEU A 118 6.29 -32.33 6.86
N LEU A 119 6.58 -31.26 7.61
CA LEU A 119 7.54 -30.23 7.20
C LEU A 119 8.99 -30.73 7.25
N GLU A 120 9.36 -31.56 8.22
CA GLU A 120 10.67 -32.19 8.31
C GLU A 120 10.90 -33.13 7.11
N GLY A 121 9.87 -33.85 6.67
CA GLY A 121 9.91 -34.65 5.45
C GLY A 121 10.22 -33.80 4.21
N VAL A 122 9.53 -32.66 4.06
CA VAL A 122 9.78 -31.72 2.95
C VAL A 122 11.15 -31.08 3.06
N GLN A 123 11.63 -30.75 4.26
CA GLN A 123 12.95 -30.15 4.45
C GLN A 123 14.07 -31.14 4.11
N LYS A 124 13.94 -32.42 4.51
CA LYS A 124 14.86 -33.50 4.13
C LYS A 124 14.85 -33.74 2.62
N ASP A 125 13.68 -33.72 2.00
CA ASP A 125 13.55 -33.87 0.56
C ASP A 125 14.16 -32.67 -0.18
N LEU A 126 13.92 -31.44 0.27
CA LEU A 126 14.56 -30.21 -0.22
C LEU A 126 16.08 -30.26 -0.08
N ASP A 127 16.61 -30.69 1.06
CA ASP A 127 18.05 -30.80 1.28
C ASP A 127 18.65 -31.89 0.40
N SER A 128 17.94 -33.01 0.19
CA SER A 128 18.35 -34.05 -0.77
C SER A 128 18.32 -33.55 -2.22
N HIS A 129 17.28 -32.78 -2.60
CA HIS A 129 17.18 -32.10 -3.88
C HIS A 129 18.26 -31.05 -4.05
N LYS A 130 18.66 -30.34 -2.99
CA LYS A 130 19.72 -29.33 -3.01
C LYS A 130 21.11 -29.97 -3.14
N LEU A 131 21.32 -31.14 -2.53
CA LEU A 131 22.54 -31.95 -2.69
C LEU A 131 22.62 -32.52 -4.12
N ASN A 132 21.52 -33.05 -4.67
CA ASN A 132 21.43 -33.47 -6.08
C ASN A 132 21.52 -32.28 -7.05
N ALA A 133 21.04 -31.11 -6.65
CA ALA A 133 21.23 -29.86 -7.36
C ALA A 133 22.67 -29.36 -7.33
N GLY A 134 23.64 -30.00 -6.64
CA GLY A 134 25.05 -29.71 -6.87
C GLY A 134 25.46 -29.95 -8.33
N LEU A 135 24.90 -30.98 -8.97
CA LEU A 135 25.08 -31.28 -10.40
C LEU A 135 24.09 -30.49 -11.28
N ASN A 136 22.85 -30.29 -10.81
CA ASN A 136 21.81 -29.59 -11.55
C ASN A 136 21.88 -28.05 -11.47
N ARG A 137 22.51 -27.46 -10.44
CA ARG A 137 22.67 -26.00 -10.29
C ARG A 137 23.38 -25.38 -11.46
N ARG A 138 24.36 -26.08 -12.03
CA ARG A 138 25.05 -25.60 -13.22
C ARG A 138 24.11 -25.59 -14.42
N SER A 139 23.29 -26.63 -14.59
CA SER A 139 22.27 -26.72 -15.65
C SER A 139 21.16 -25.69 -15.47
N ASP A 140 20.60 -25.55 -14.27
CA ASP A 140 19.54 -24.57 -13.94
C ASP A 140 20.03 -23.13 -14.04
N MET A 141 21.30 -22.88 -13.67
CA MET A 141 21.94 -21.58 -13.86
C MET A 141 22.04 -21.22 -15.35
N PHE A 142 22.47 -22.17 -16.19
CA PHE A 142 22.50 -21.95 -17.65
C PHE A 142 21.10 -21.78 -18.25
N LEU A 143 20.10 -22.51 -17.76
CA LEU A 143 18.72 -22.37 -18.23
C LEU A 143 18.16 -20.99 -17.89
N LYS A 144 18.38 -20.53 -16.65
CA LYS A 144 17.99 -19.19 -16.20
C LYS A 144 18.75 -18.09 -16.94
N GLU A 145 20.04 -18.27 -17.19
CA GLU A 145 20.82 -17.34 -18.01
C GLU A 145 20.28 -17.26 -19.44
N ASN A 146 19.89 -18.38 -20.04
CA ASN A 146 19.27 -18.42 -21.36
C ASN A 146 17.91 -17.68 -21.38
N GLU A 147 17.10 -17.83 -20.33
CA GLU A 147 15.87 -17.06 -20.17
C GLU A 147 16.15 -15.55 -20.05
N HIS A 148 17.16 -15.16 -19.27
CA HIS A 148 17.59 -13.77 -19.17
C HIS A 148 18.09 -13.22 -20.51
N ILE A 149 18.88 -13.99 -21.27
CA ILE A 149 19.34 -13.60 -22.61
C ILE A 149 18.15 -13.39 -23.54
N ARG A 150 17.19 -14.32 -23.57
CA ARG A 150 15.96 -14.17 -24.38
C ARG A 150 15.14 -12.95 -24.00
N SER A 151 15.10 -12.61 -22.72
CA SER A 151 14.41 -11.41 -22.23
C SER A 151 15.14 -10.14 -22.66
N SER A 152 16.47 -10.11 -22.51
CA SER A 152 17.32 -9.00 -22.95
C SER A 152 17.23 -8.77 -24.46
N ASP A 153 17.18 -9.83 -25.27
CA ASP A 153 17.05 -9.76 -26.73
C ASP A 153 15.76 -9.03 -27.14
N ARG A 154 14.63 -9.38 -26.51
CA ARG A 154 13.34 -8.69 -26.74
C ARG A 154 13.38 -7.22 -26.33
N LEU A 155 14.01 -6.90 -25.21
CA LEU A 155 14.14 -5.52 -24.75
C LEU A 155 15.03 -4.69 -25.70
N VAL A 156 16.07 -5.30 -26.26
CA VAL A 156 16.92 -4.67 -27.27
C VAL A 156 16.12 -4.42 -28.54
N ASP A 157 15.36 -5.40 -29.02
CA ASP A 157 14.48 -5.23 -30.19
C ASP A 157 13.45 -4.11 -30.00
N ASP A 158 12.86 -4.01 -28.81
CA ASP A 158 11.94 -2.93 -28.46
C ASP A 158 12.64 -1.57 -28.45
N GLN A 159 13.85 -1.48 -27.91
CA GLN A 159 14.65 -0.24 -27.93
C GLN A 159 15.06 0.14 -29.36
N ILE A 160 15.43 -0.83 -30.20
CA ILE A 160 15.73 -0.60 -31.62
C ILE A 160 14.50 -0.07 -32.33
N ARG A 161 13.32 -0.67 -32.09
CA ARG A 161 12.06 -0.22 -32.69
C ARG A 161 11.72 1.21 -32.29
N ILE A 162 11.81 1.54 -31.00
CA ILE A 162 11.56 2.91 -30.49
C ILE A 162 12.58 3.91 -31.08
N ALA A 163 13.85 3.52 -31.18
CA ALA A 163 14.89 4.38 -31.77
C ALA A 163 14.65 4.64 -33.27
N VAL A 164 14.20 3.63 -34.02
CA VAL A 164 13.88 3.77 -35.44
C VAL A 164 12.63 4.64 -35.64
N GLU A 165 11.58 4.42 -34.85
CA GLU A 165 10.34 5.21 -34.89
C GLU A 165 10.60 6.69 -34.52
N THR A 166 11.38 6.94 -33.47
CA THR A 166 11.75 8.32 -33.08
C THR A 166 12.61 9.00 -34.15
N ARG A 167 13.54 8.27 -34.79
CA ARG A 167 14.31 8.79 -35.93
C ARG A 167 13.39 9.20 -37.09
N GLU A 168 12.40 8.37 -37.42
CA GLU A 168 11.44 8.68 -38.47
C GLU A 168 10.57 9.89 -38.13
N HIS A 169 10.10 9.98 -36.88
CA HIS A 169 9.36 11.15 -36.39
C HIS A 169 10.20 12.43 -36.44
N LEU A 170 11.45 12.42 -35.99
CA LEU A 170 12.34 13.58 -36.06
C LEU A 170 12.65 13.98 -37.51
N MET A 171 12.82 13.02 -38.41
CA MET A 171 13.03 13.30 -39.82
C MET A 171 11.79 13.93 -40.48
N SER A 172 10.59 13.43 -40.15
CA SER A 172 9.33 14.01 -40.60
C SER A 172 9.12 15.43 -40.03
N GLN A 173 9.42 15.64 -38.74
CA GLN A 173 9.39 16.98 -38.11
C GLN A 173 10.39 17.94 -38.76
N ARG A 174 11.58 17.48 -39.15
CA ARG A 174 12.54 18.31 -39.89
C ARG A 174 12.00 18.73 -41.25
N LEU A 175 11.30 17.84 -41.95
CA LEU A 175 10.68 18.16 -43.24
C LEU A 175 9.54 19.18 -43.07
N THR A 176 8.71 19.07 -42.03
CA THR A 176 7.66 20.06 -41.75
C THR A 176 8.26 21.40 -41.34
N MET A 177 9.33 21.45 -40.53
CA MET A 177 10.05 22.69 -40.24
C MET A 177 10.64 23.34 -41.49
N LYS A 178 11.24 22.55 -42.40
CA LYS A 178 11.69 23.08 -43.69
C LYS A 178 10.55 23.68 -44.49
N ARG A 179 9.39 23.02 -44.55
CA ARG A 179 8.18 23.55 -45.21
C ARG A 179 7.72 24.85 -44.55
N LEU A 180 7.70 24.94 -43.22
CA LEU A 180 7.36 26.15 -42.48
C LEU A 180 8.36 27.28 -42.76
N GLN A 181 9.65 26.99 -42.79
CA GLN A 181 10.69 27.95 -43.14
C GLN A 181 10.48 28.50 -44.56
N THR A 182 10.17 27.65 -45.54
CA THR A 182 9.84 28.10 -46.90
C THR A 182 8.60 28.99 -46.92
N ARG A 183 7.51 28.60 -46.24
CA ARG A 183 6.29 29.42 -46.13
C ARG A 183 6.55 30.76 -45.44
N MET A 184 7.37 30.77 -44.38
CA MET A 184 7.73 31.99 -43.65
C MET A 184 8.62 32.90 -44.51
N HIS A 185 9.53 32.33 -45.30
CA HIS A 185 10.32 33.08 -46.28
C HIS A 185 9.42 33.67 -47.38
N ASP A 186 8.46 32.91 -47.90
CA ASP A 186 7.47 33.39 -48.87
C ASP A 186 6.59 34.52 -48.30
N LEU A 187 6.19 34.42 -47.02
CA LEU A 187 5.48 35.48 -46.31
C LEU A 187 6.36 36.71 -46.12
N SER A 188 7.62 36.54 -45.73
CA SER A 188 8.61 37.63 -45.60
C SER A 188 8.80 38.38 -46.93
N ASN A 189 8.83 37.65 -48.05
CA ASN A 189 8.90 38.25 -49.39
C ASN A 189 7.60 39.00 -49.79
N ARG A 190 6.45 38.68 -49.17
CA ARG A 190 5.15 39.35 -49.41
C ARG A 190 4.84 40.48 -48.41
N PHE A 191 5.44 40.50 -47.22
CA PHE A 191 5.33 41.59 -46.25
C PHE A 191 5.72 42.99 -46.80
N PRO A 192 6.76 43.18 -47.63
CA PRO A 192 7.04 44.50 -48.22
C PRO A 192 5.92 44.99 -49.17
N LEU A 193 5.18 44.08 -49.81
CA LEU A 193 4.01 44.43 -50.63
C LEU A 193 2.81 44.87 -49.75
N LEU A 194 2.63 44.25 -48.58
CA LEU A 194 1.60 44.66 -47.61
C LEU A 194 1.91 46.04 -47.02
N ASN A 195 3.18 46.36 -46.77
CA ASN A 195 3.57 47.69 -46.28
C ASN A 195 3.27 48.78 -47.33
N SER A 196 3.46 48.50 -48.63
CA SER A 196 3.08 49.42 -49.71
C SER A 196 1.56 49.69 -49.78
N LEU A 197 0.74 48.68 -49.47
CA LEU A 197 -0.73 48.82 -49.41
C LEU A 197 -1.18 49.59 -48.16
N ILE A 198 -0.60 49.28 -47.00
CA ILE A 198 -0.84 49.99 -45.73
C ILE A 198 -0.42 51.46 -45.83
N GLN A 199 0.71 51.75 -46.48
CA GLN A 199 1.19 53.11 -46.71
C GLN A 199 0.25 53.89 -47.64
N ARG A 200 -0.29 53.26 -48.69
CA ARG A 200 -1.30 53.87 -49.57
C ARG A 200 -2.61 54.21 -48.85
N ILE A 201 -3.04 53.39 -47.91
CA ILE A 201 -4.24 53.63 -47.08
C ILE A 201 -4.00 54.79 -46.12
N ASN A 202 -2.84 54.84 -45.44
CA ASN A 202 -2.52 55.95 -44.54
C ASN A 202 -2.37 57.30 -45.26
N LEU A 203 -1.98 57.32 -46.54
CA LEU A 203 -1.90 58.55 -47.32
C LEU A 203 -3.29 59.15 -47.64
N HIS A 204 -4.32 58.34 -47.88
CA HIS A 204 -5.68 58.85 -48.04
C HIS A 204 -6.20 59.46 -46.74
N LYS A 205 -5.99 58.78 -45.60
CA LYS A 205 -6.42 59.26 -44.28
C LYS A 205 -5.72 60.55 -43.85
N ARG A 206 -4.44 60.74 -44.22
CA ARG A 206 -3.71 62.00 -43.99
C ARG A 206 -4.22 63.16 -44.86
N ARG A 207 -4.61 62.90 -46.12
CA ARG A 207 -5.18 63.94 -47.00
C ARG A 207 -6.51 64.46 -46.47
N ASP A 208 -7.39 63.57 -46.04
CA ASP A 208 -8.71 63.97 -45.50
C ASP A 208 -8.58 64.78 -44.21
N SER A 209 -7.66 64.38 -43.32
CA SER A 209 -7.38 65.13 -42.08
C SER A 209 -6.78 66.51 -42.36
N LEU A 210 -5.97 66.66 -43.41
CA LEU A 210 -5.35 67.94 -43.77
C LEU A 210 -6.37 68.88 -44.41
N ILE A 211 -7.28 68.35 -45.24
CA ILE A 211 -8.40 69.12 -45.82
C ILE A 211 -9.36 69.57 -44.70
N LEU A 212 -9.75 68.67 -43.79
CA LEU A 212 -10.60 69.01 -42.65
C LEU A 212 -9.93 70.06 -41.74
N GLY A 213 -8.63 69.91 -41.47
CA GLY A 213 -7.85 70.89 -40.70
C GLY A 213 -7.82 72.27 -41.37
N MET A 214 -7.59 72.32 -42.69
CA MET A 214 -7.61 73.57 -43.46
C MET A 214 -8.99 74.23 -43.47
N VAL A 215 -10.07 73.47 -43.66
CA VAL A 215 -11.43 74.01 -43.64
C VAL A 215 -11.75 74.63 -42.28
N VAL A 216 -11.42 73.95 -41.18
CA VAL A 216 -11.62 74.47 -39.82
C VAL A 216 -10.75 75.71 -39.57
N PHE A 217 -9.51 75.72 -40.04
CA PHE A 217 -8.60 76.87 -39.90
C PHE A 217 -9.14 78.10 -40.64
N VAL A 218 -9.55 77.95 -41.90
CA VAL A 218 -10.15 79.04 -42.69
C VAL A 218 -11.45 79.54 -42.05
N PHE A 219 -12.33 78.63 -41.62
CA PHE A 219 -13.55 79.01 -40.91
C PHE A 219 -13.26 79.80 -39.63
N LYS A 220 -12.22 79.41 -38.88
CA LYS A 220 -11.85 80.11 -37.65
C LYS A 220 -11.20 81.47 -37.91
N VAL A 221 -10.41 81.59 -38.98
CA VAL A 221 -9.75 82.85 -39.37
C VAL A 221 -10.76 83.89 -39.86
N GLU A 222 -11.77 83.49 -40.61
CA GLU A 222 -12.78 84.42 -41.15
C GLU A 222 -13.84 84.83 -40.10
N ALA A 223 -14.06 84.03 -39.06
CA ALA A 223 -15.21 84.19 -38.16
C ALA A 223 -14.92 84.90 -36.80
N TYR A 224 -13.75 85.51 -36.56
CA TYR A 224 -13.45 86.14 -35.28
C TYR A 224 -13.05 87.63 -35.37
N PRO A 225 -14.02 88.58 -35.26
CA PRO A 225 -13.77 89.87 -34.61
C PRO A 225 -13.58 89.69 -33.08
N PRO A 226 -12.81 90.56 -32.41
CA PRO A 226 -12.28 90.28 -31.07
C PRO A 226 -13.31 90.65 -29.99
N ILE A 227 -14.13 89.71 -29.54
CA ILE A 227 -14.98 89.93 -28.35
C ILE A 227 -14.96 88.70 -27.42
N SER A 228 -14.68 89.02 -26.15
CA SER A 228 -14.53 88.17 -24.97
C SER A 228 -15.71 87.24 -24.66
N VAL A 229 -15.34 86.09 -24.07
CA VAL A 229 -16.06 85.12 -23.20
C VAL A 229 -17.13 84.19 -23.83
N PRO A 230 -17.50 83.03 -23.24
CA PRO A 230 -16.96 82.30 -22.06
C PRO A 230 -16.66 80.78 -22.29
N LYS A 231 -15.98 80.18 -21.29
CA LYS A 231 -15.81 78.74 -21.08
C LYS A 231 -17.18 78.03 -20.92
N CYS A 232 -17.75 77.49 -22.00
CA CYS A 232 -18.90 76.57 -21.94
C CYS A 232 -18.94 75.63 -23.16
N PHE A 233 -17.84 74.98 -23.52
CA PHE A 233 -17.86 73.84 -24.46
C PHE A 233 -16.71 72.86 -24.14
N TYR A 234 -16.60 72.51 -22.86
CA TYR A 234 -15.73 71.42 -22.40
C TYR A 234 -16.59 70.32 -21.79
N LEU A 235 -17.45 69.72 -22.60
CA LEU A 235 -17.97 68.40 -22.29
C LEU A 235 -18.04 67.59 -23.59
N ASN A 236 -17.40 66.42 -23.53
CA ASN A 236 -17.39 65.36 -24.54
C ASN A 236 -16.29 65.39 -25.63
N TYR A 237 -15.03 65.49 -25.21
CA TYR A 237 -13.88 64.89 -25.92
C TYR A 237 -12.95 64.20 -24.93
N GLY A 238 -13.51 63.22 -24.20
CA GLY A 238 -12.72 62.28 -23.40
C GLY A 238 -12.12 61.23 -24.33
N LYS A 239 -10.78 61.14 -24.33
CA LYS A 239 -9.93 60.19 -25.07
C LYS A 239 -9.60 60.55 -26.53
N PHE A 240 -8.88 61.64 -26.77
CA PHE A 240 -7.94 61.73 -27.90
C PHE A 240 -6.82 62.77 -27.63
N GLY A 241 -6.45 62.94 -26.35
CA GLY A 241 -5.52 63.96 -25.88
C GLY A 241 -4.10 63.46 -25.66
N GLU A 242 -3.44 62.91 -26.69
CA GLU A 242 -1.97 62.74 -26.66
C GLU A 242 -1.26 63.13 -27.97
N HIS A 243 -2.00 63.50 -29.03
CA HIS A 243 -1.37 63.90 -30.31
C HIS A 243 -1.49 65.38 -30.67
N PHE A 244 -2.25 66.16 -29.90
CA PHE A 244 -2.44 67.60 -30.14
C PHE A 244 -1.42 68.49 -29.40
N ASP A 245 -0.78 68.01 -28.34
CA ASP A 245 0.24 68.79 -27.61
C ASP A 245 1.49 69.06 -28.45
N LEU A 246 1.79 68.21 -29.42
CA LEU A 246 2.94 68.41 -30.32
C LEU A 246 2.76 69.55 -31.32
N LEU A 247 1.52 69.94 -31.66
CA LEU A 247 1.27 71.06 -32.57
C LEU A 247 1.22 72.42 -31.87
N SER A 248 1.03 72.45 -30.55
CA SER A 248 1.09 73.70 -29.76
C SER A 248 2.52 74.10 -29.40
N ILE A 249 3.49 73.18 -29.47
CA ILE A 249 4.91 73.45 -29.20
C ILE A 249 5.64 74.00 -30.44
N LEU A 250 5.11 73.81 -31.65
CA LEU A 250 5.76 74.26 -32.89
C LEU A 250 5.33 75.66 -33.37
N LEU A 251 4.45 76.36 -32.64
CA LEU A 251 3.98 77.70 -32.97
C LEU A 251 4.13 78.66 -31.77
N CYS A 252 5.34 78.69 -31.21
CA CYS A 252 5.88 79.79 -30.43
C CYS A 252 7.20 80.21 -31.07
#